data_AF-A0A7C7A5T9-F1
#
_entry.id   AF-A0A7C7A5T9-F1
#
_cell.length_a   1.000
_cell.length_b   1.000
_cell.length_c   1.000
_cell.angle_alpha   90.00
_cell.angle_beta   90.00
_cell.angle_gamma   90.00
#
_symmetry.space_group_name_H-M   'P 1'
#
loop_
_entity.id
_entity.type
_entity.pdbx_description
1 polymer ?
#
loop_
_entity_poly.entity_id
_entity_poly.type
_entity_poly.pdbx_seq_one_letter_code
_entity_poly.pdbx_strand_id
1 'polypeptide(L)'
;MILLECIGHEYFNEVSDIIKLFYGKTKIIFHKNGDNSIQGADLLLTSRIIFDENLSSFTSSYINLNDKNNPGYSYTYTKNYQIQDKKEIKTALKISMYKLLSDVIGIKIPWGILTGIRPVKIVHQLLDIGISYDEILNFFQKQYFVDIDRAQLTLNVAKVQRKYIETNDKNKISLYIGIPFCPTRCYYCSFTSNSIIKNKELVKPYINSLILEIKEVSKYLISKGIKAQSIYIGGGTPTSIEASELDILLNCINEYWKEYEEFTCEAGRPDTISVEKLKTMKEAGITRLSINPQTMDDNTLKMIGRKHNSAQIIEAYYIARSLGFDNINMDIIIGLPGEGLEHIENTIDYINKLNPENVTMHTLAIKRASVYNETDFNNMKLHENKAFKMMELARNRLELNGYYPYYLYRQKYMADNLENIGYCKKDKECIYNIQIMEERQSIVAFGADAVTKVYFAEENRLERQHNIKDLKLYIENIDAQIDKKIKLLSEVY
;
A
#
# COMPACT_ATOMS: atom_id res chain seq x y z
N MET A 1 -2.22 -26.76 -11.30
CA MET A 1 -1.87 -25.77 -12.35
C MET A 1 -3.12 -25.43 -13.15
N ILE A 2 -3.25 -24.20 -13.68
CA ILE A 2 -4.41 -23.77 -14.49
C ILE A 2 -3.97 -23.51 -15.92
N LEU A 3 -4.68 -24.10 -16.89
CA LEU A 3 -4.57 -23.76 -18.31
C LEU A 3 -5.59 -22.68 -18.65
N LEU A 4 -5.16 -21.65 -19.37
CA LEU A 4 -6.03 -20.59 -19.90
C LEU A 4 -5.89 -20.49 -21.42
N GLU A 5 -6.98 -20.75 -22.12
CA GLU A 5 -7.12 -20.56 -23.56
C GLU A 5 -7.82 -19.23 -23.86
N CYS A 6 -7.23 -18.39 -24.73
CA CYS A 6 -7.84 -17.14 -25.20
C CYS A 6 -8.20 -17.28 -26.68
N ILE A 7 -9.49 -17.14 -27.01
CA ILE A 7 -10.04 -17.35 -28.35
C ILE A 7 -10.60 -16.03 -28.88
N GLY A 8 -10.11 -15.57 -30.03
CA GLY A 8 -10.54 -14.31 -30.62
C GLY A 8 -9.97 -13.07 -29.93
N HIS A 9 -8.98 -13.21 -29.03
CA HIS A 9 -8.29 -12.08 -28.37
C HIS A 9 -6.93 -12.46 -27.78
N GLU A 10 -6.12 -11.44 -27.48
CA GLU A 10 -4.76 -11.58 -26.92
C GLU A 10 -4.63 -11.16 -25.43
N TYR A 11 -5.75 -10.77 -24.79
CA TYR A 11 -5.80 -10.24 -23.41
C TYR A 11 -5.62 -11.28 -22.30
N PHE A 12 -4.58 -12.12 -22.39
CA PHE A 12 -4.26 -13.15 -21.41
C PHE A 12 -4.04 -12.60 -20.01
N ASN A 13 -3.34 -11.47 -19.88
CA ASN A 13 -2.98 -10.89 -18.59
C ASN A 13 -4.21 -10.35 -17.85
N GLU A 14 -5.13 -9.70 -18.55
CA GLU A 14 -6.36 -9.15 -17.99
C GLU A 14 -7.25 -10.23 -17.40
N VAL A 15 -7.41 -11.35 -18.12
CA VAL A 15 -8.19 -12.51 -17.67
C VAL A 15 -7.47 -13.25 -16.54
N SER A 16 -6.14 -13.44 -16.68
CA SER A 16 -5.31 -14.07 -15.64
C SER A 16 -5.36 -13.32 -14.32
N ASP A 17 -5.42 -11.98 -14.34
CA ASP A 17 -5.51 -11.17 -13.12
C ASP A 17 -6.83 -11.41 -12.39
N ILE A 18 -7.93 -11.74 -13.09
CA ILE A 18 -9.21 -12.13 -12.46
C ILE A 18 -9.12 -13.55 -11.89
N ILE A 19 -8.54 -14.50 -12.62
CA ILE A 19 -8.37 -15.89 -12.15
C ILE A 19 -7.56 -15.92 -10.85
N LYS A 20 -6.50 -15.09 -10.76
CA LYS A 20 -5.68 -14.95 -9.54
C LYS A 20 -6.45 -14.40 -8.33
N LEU A 21 -7.60 -13.75 -8.51
CA LEU A 21 -8.42 -13.33 -7.37
C LEU A 21 -9.02 -14.53 -6.64
N PHE A 22 -9.28 -15.63 -7.37
CA PHE A 22 -9.90 -16.84 -6.83
C PHE A 22 -8.87 -17.92 -6.50
N TYR A 23 -7.77 -17.99 -7.27
CA TYR A 23 -6.74 -19.03 -7.15
C TYR A 23 -5.38 -18.50 -6.65
N GLY A 24 -5.29 -17.21 -6.32
CA GLY A 24 -4.07 -16.63 -5.74
C GLY A 24 -2.87 -16.71 -6.67
N LYS A 25 -1.81 -17.37 -6.20
CA LYS A 25 -0.53 -17.49 -6.91
C LYS A 25 -0.42 -18.73 -7.79
N THR A 26 -1.49 -19.51 -7.96
CA THR A 26 -1.46 -20.68 -8.83
C THR A 26 -0.92 -20.32 -10.21
N LYS A 27 0.00 -21.15 -10.72
CA LYS A 27 0.58 -20.96 -12.05
C LYS A 27 -0.51 -21.09 -13.12
N ILE A 28 -0.69 -20.03 -13.90
CA ILE A 28 -1.57 -19.98 -15.07
C ILE A 28 -0.70 -20.07 -16.32
N ILE A 29 -0.98 -21.03 -17.18
CA ILE A 29 -0.24 -21.25 -18.44
C ILE A 29 -1.17 -20.98 -19.61
N PHE A 30 -0.67 -20.24 -20.60
CA PHE A 30 -1.36 -20.05 -21.86
C PHE A 30 -1.42 -21.36 -22.64
N HIS A 31 -2.63 -21.77 -23.03
CA HIS A 31 -2.88 -23.00 -23.77
C HIS A 31 -3.45 -22.67 -25.14
N LYS A 32 -2.91 -23.29 -26.20
CA LYS A 32 -3.45 -23.20 -27.57
C LYS A 32 -4.21 -24.48 -27.89
N ASN A 33 -5.34 -24.33 -28.59
CA ASN A 33 -6.13 -25.47 -29.07
C ASN A 33 -5.26 -26.43 -29.91
N GLY A 34 -5.28 -27.73 -29.58
CA GLY A 34 -4.48 -28.77 -30.25
C GLY A 34 -3.11 -29.06 -29.62
N ASP A 35 -2.74 -28.40 -28.53
CA ASP A 35 -1.51 -28.67 -27.78
C ASP A 35 -1.72 -29.83 -26.77
N ASN A 36 -0.95 -30.92 -26.87
CA ASN A 36 -1.11 -32.12 -26.02
C ASN A 36 -0.56 -31.93 -24.59
N SER A 37 -0.14 -30.72 -24.21
CA SER A 37 0.46 -30.38 -22.91
C SER A 37 -0.57 -30.23 -21.77
N ILE A 38 -1.44 -31.23 -21.59
CA ILE A 38 -2.45 -31.29 -20.51
C ILE A 38 -1.86 -31.91 -19.22
N GLN A 39 -0.69 -32.54 -19.28
CA GLN A 39 -0.09 -33.23 -18.14
C GLN A 39 0.17 -32.29 -16.94
N GLY A 40 -0.46 -32.61 -15.80
CA GLY A 40 -0.30 -31.90 -14.53
C GLY A 40 -1.20 -30.66 -14.35
N ALA A 41 -2.14 -30.40 -15.27
CA ALA A 41 -3.15 -29.36 -15.10
C ALA A 41 -4.38 -29.88 -14.35
N ASP A 42 -4.88 -29.09 -13.41
CA ASP A 42 -6.10 -29.42 -12.65
C ASP A 42 -7.35 -28.82 -13.29
N LEU A 43 -7.19 -27.67 -13.95
CA LEU A 43 -8.28 -26.85 -14.48
C LEU A 43 -7.94 -26.36 -15.88
N LEU A 44 -8.95 -26.38 -16.76
CA LEU A 44 -8.95 -25.68 -18.04
C LEU A 44 -9.99 -24.57 -18.00
N LEU A 45 -9.53 -23.33 -18.20
CA LEU A 45 -10.36 -22.16 -18.37
C LEU A 45 -10.26 -21.67 -19.82
N THR A 46 -11.38 -21.29 -20.40
CA THR A 46 -11.39 -20.64 -21.72
C THR A 46 -12.00 -19.26 -21.61
N SER A 47 -11.46 -18.32 -22.38
CA SER A 47 -11.97 -16.96 -22.56
C SER A 47 -12.14 -16.72 -24.05
N ARG A 48 -13.34 -16.36 -24.49
CA ARG A 48 -13.69 -16.22 -25.91
C ARG A 48 -14.40 -14.90 -26.16
N ILE A 49 -14.07 -14.25 -27.27
CA ILE A 49 -14.84 -13.11 -27.82
C ILE A 49 -15.36 -13.46 -29.20
N ILE A 50 -16.62 -13.10 -29.46
CA ILE A 50 -17.26 -13.13 -30.77
C ILE A 50 -17.87 -11.75 -31.03
N PHE A 51 -17.60 -11.18 -32.20
CA PHE A 51 -18.19 -9.94 -32.67
C PHE A 51 -19.08 -10.23 -33.87
N ASP A 52 -20.37 -9.95 -33.72
CA ASP A 52 -21.36 -9.92 -34.79
C ASP A 52 -21.75 -8.46 -35.08
N GLU A 53 -22.46 -8.20 -36.19
CA GLU A 53 -22.78 -6.83 -36.67
C GLU A 53 -23.42 -5.93 -35.60
N ASN A 54 -24.26 -6.48 -34.73
CA ASN A 54 -24.99 -5.74 -33.68
C ASN A 54 -24.78 -6.31 -32.27
N LEU A 55 -23.84 -7.24 -32.09
CA LEU A 55 -23.67 -7.95 -30.81
C LEU A 55 -22.19 -8.27 -30.55
N SER A 56 -21.73 -7.94 -29.35
CA SER A 56 -20.45 -8.44 -28.84
C SER A 56 -20.72 -9.46 -27.73
N SER A 57 -20.15 -10.66 -27.85
CA SER A 57 -20.32 -11.76 -26.89
C SER A 57 -18.99 -12.17 -26.29
N PHE A 58 -18.95 -12.26 -24.96
CA PHE A 58 -17.77 -12.57 -24.15
C PHE A 58 -18.09 -13.79 -23.31
N THR A 59 -17.53 -14.94 -23.66
CA THR A 59 -17.83 -16.21 -23.01
C THR A 59 -16.61 -16.71 -22.27
N SER A 60 -16.79 -17.05 -21.00
CA SER A 60 -15.80 -17.77 -20.21
C SER A 60 -16.32 -19.15 -19.87
N SER A 61 -15.45 -20.17 -19.85
CA SER A 61 -15.81 -21.53 -19.43
C SER A 61 -14.80 -22.13 -18.47
N TYR A 62 -15.29 -23.07 -17.67
CA TYR A 62 -14.58 -23.76 -16.61
C TYR A 62 -14.74 -25.27 -16.79
N ILE A 63 -13.62 -25.99 -16.80
CA ILE A 63 -13.59 -27.46 -16.83
C ILE A 63 -12.61 -27.94 -15.76
N ASN A 64 -13.09 -28.80 -14.86
CA ASN A 64 -12.23 -29.51 -13.92
C ASN A 64 -11.71 -30.79 -14.59
N LEU A 65 -10.40 -30.84 -14.85
CA LEU A 65 -9.77 -31.95 -15.58
C LEU A 65 -9.67 -33.22 -14.72
N ASN A 66 -9.80 -33.09 -13.40
CA ASN A 66 -9.75 -34.19 -12.45
C ASN A 66 -11.13 -34.83 -12.20
N ASP A 67 -12.22 -34.17 -12.62
CA ASP A 67 -13.59 -34.64 -12.42
C ASP A 67 -14.26 -34.97 -13.76
N LYS A 68 -14.25 -36.26 -14.13
CA LYS A 68 -14.83 -36.76 -15.39
C LYS A 68 -16.36 -36.64 -15.46
N ASN A 69 -17.04 -36.36 -14.35
CA ASN A 69 -18.50 -36.24 -14.30
C ASN A 69 -18.96 -34.78 -14.30
N ASN A 70 -18.04 -33.82 -14.34
CA ASN A 70 -18.35 -32.40 -14.35
C ASN A 70 -18.69 -31.93 -15.78
N PRO A 71 -19.92 -31.45 -16.06
CA PRO A 71 -20.35 -31.05 -17.40
C PRO A 71 -19.63 -29.80 -17.93
N GLY A 72 -18.79 -29.15 -17.11
CA GLY A 72 -18.21 -27.85 -17.39
C GLY A 72 -19.24 -26.74 -17.16
N TYR A 73 -18.75 -25.57 -16.77
CA TYR A 73 -19.58 -24.39 -16.55
C TYR A 73 -19.22 -23.33 -17.57
N SER A 74 -20.18 -22.49 -17.95
CA SER A 74 -19.92 -21.34 -18.81
C SER A 74 -20.74 -20.14 -18.39
N TYR A 75 -20.22 -18.96 -18.68
CA TYR A 75 -20.92 -17.69 -18.49
C TYR A 75 -20.67 -16.82 -19.73
N THR A 76 -21.74 -16.25 -20.28
CA THR A 76 -21.68 -15.35 -21.42
C THR A 76 -22.18 -13.97 -21.01
N TYR A 77 -21.34 -12.97 -21.24
CA TYR A 77 -21.69 -11.55 -21.13
C TYR A 77 -21.88 -10.97 -22.53
N THR A 78 -22.98 -10.26 -22.77
CA THR A 78 -23.31 -9.70 -24.08
C THR A 78 -23.49 -8.18 -24.02
N LYS A 79 -23.21 -7.53 -25.16
CA LYS A 79 -23.47 -6.11 -25.41
C LYS A 79 -24.16 -5.99 -26.77
N ASN A 80 -25.29 -5.29 -26.81
CA ASN A 80 -26.12 -5.11 -28.01
C ASN A 80 -25.56 -4.06 -28.99
N TYR A 81 -24.24 -4.06 -29.17
CA TYR A 81 -23.50 -3.29 -30.16
C TYR A 81 -22.12 -3.90 -30.32
N GLN A 82 -21.46 -3.59 -31.43
CA GLN A 82 -20.08 -3.98 -31.65
C GLN A 82 -19.14 -3.07 -30.86
N ILE A 83 -18.41 -3.63 -29.90
CA ILE A 83 -17.44 -2.87 -29.10
C ILE A 83 -16.14 -2.76 -29.90
N GLN A 84 -15.67 -1.52 -30.10
CA GLN A 84 -14.37 -1.23 -30.69
C GLN A 84 -13.34 -0.74 -29.66
N ASP A 85 -13.81 -0.16 -28.55
CA ASP A 85 -12.93 0.35 -27.50
C ASP A 85 -12.21 -0.78 -26.75
N LYS A 86 -10.87 -0.72 -26.75
CA LYS A 86 -10.03 -1.76 -26.12
C LYS A 86 -10.27 -1.85 -24.62
N LYS A 87 -10.54 -0.75 -23.93
CA LYS A 87 -10.75 -0.74 -22.47
C LYS A 87 -12.08 -1.40 -22.12
N GLU A 88 -13.11 -1.16 -22.92
CA GLU A 88 -14.41 -1.82 -22.78
C GLU A 88 -14.32 -3.32 -23.06
N ILE A 89 -13.63 -3.75 -24.13
CA ILE A 89 -13.37 -5.17 -24.43
C ILE A 89 -12.68 -5.87 -23.25
N LYS A 90 -11.59 -5.28 -22.73
CA LYS A 90 -10.87 -5.82 -21.57
C LYS A 90 -11.77 -5.93 -20.34
N THR A 91 -12.67 -4.96 -20.14
CA THR A 91 -13.60 -4.97 -19.01
C THR A 91 -14.63 -6.08 -19.16
N ALA A 92 -15.24 -6.22 -20.34
CA ALA A 92 -16.21 -7.27 -20.63
C ALA A 92 -15.65 -8.69 -20.44
N LEU A 93 -14.41 -8.93 -20.87
CA LEU A 93 -13.68 -10.18 -20.61
C LEU A 93 -13.48 -10.47 -19.12
N LYS A 94 -13.13 -9.45 -18.35
CA LYS A 94 -12.98 -9.59 -16.90
C LYS A 94 -14.31 -9.91 -16.23
N ILE A 95 -15.40 -9.29 -16.69
CA ILE A 95 -16.75 -9.54 -16.19
C ILE A 95 -17.15 -10.99 -16.43
N SER A 96 -17.01 -11.50 -17.66
CA SER A 96 -17.40 -12.88 -17.98
C SER A 96 -16.64 -13.90 -17.12
N MET A 97 -15.33 -13.72 -16.96
CA MET A 97 -14.50 -14.60 -16.13
C MET A 97 -14.83 -14.47 -14.63
N TYR A 98 -15.02 -13.26 -14.13
CA TYR A 98 -15.36 -13.02 -12.73
C TYR A 98 -16.71 -13.64 -12.36
N LYS A 99 -17.73 -13.48 -13.21
CA LYS A 99 -19.06 -14.05 -13.00
C LYS A 99 -19.02 -15.56 -12.99
N LEU A 100 -18.39 -16.17 -14.00
CA LEU A 100 -18.18 -17.61 -14.06
C LEU A 100 -17.54 -18.13 -12.76
N LEU A 101 -16.40 -17.56 -12.36
CA LEU A 101 -15.66 -18.07 -11.20
C LEU A 101 -16.40 -17.81 -9.89
N SER A 102 -17.11 -16.69 -9.76
CA SER A 102 -17.94 -16.41 -8.58
C SER A 102 -19.05 -17.46 -8.42
N ASP A 103 -19.68 -17.85 -9.52
CA ASP A 103 -20.77 -18.84 -9.52
C ASP A 103 -20.25 -20.25 -9.26
N VAL A 104 -19.16 -20.65 -9.92
CA VAL A 104 -18.57 -22.00 -9.79
C VAL A 104 -17.97 -22.23 -8.40
N ILE A 105 -17.29 -21.22 -7.85
CA ILE A 105 -16.59 -21.35 -6.56
C ILE A 105 -17.53 -20.99 -5.39
N GLY A 106 -18.60 -20.24 -5.64
CA GLY A 106 -19.55 -19.79 -4.62
C GLY A 106 -19.02 -18.68 -3.72
N ILE A 107 -18.01 -17.92 -4.18
CA ILE A 107 -17.39 -16.81 -3.43
C ILE A 107 -17.51 -15.52 -4.25
N LYS A 108 -17.88 -14.42 -3.59
CA LYS A 108 -17.80 -13.08 -4.16
C LYS A 108 -16.59 -12.35 -3.59
N ILE A 109 -15.74 -11.85 -4.48
CA ILE A 109 -14.58 -11.02 -4.09
C ILE A 109 -15.08 -9.60 -3.75
N PRO A 110 -14.75 -9.02 -2.57
CA PRO A 110 -15.29 -7.72 -2.14
C PRO A 110 -15.02 -6.57 -3.11
N TRP A 111 -13.89 -6.62 -3.82
CA TRP A 111 -13.50 -5.60 -4.80
C TRP A 111 -13.94 -5.91 -6.24
N GLY A 112 -14.70 -6.99 -6.45
CA GLY A 112 -15.14 -7.43 -7.77
C GLY A 112 -13.99 -7.53 -8.77
N ILE A 113 -14.14 -6.86 -9.91
CA ILE A 113 -13.12 -6.81 -10.98
C ILE A 113 -12.15 -5.62 -10.85
N LEU A 114 -12.31 -4.78 -9.82
CA LEU A 114 -11.36 -3.69 -9.56
C LEU A 114 -10.08 -4.31 -8.99
N THR A 115 -9.02 -4.35 -9.79
CA THR A 115 -7.70 -4.88 -9.38
C THR A 115 -6.65 -3.79 -9.17
N GLY A 116 -7.05 -2.52 -9.28
CA GLY A 116 -6.18 -1.36 -9.10
C GLY A 116 -5.78 -1.10 -7.63
N ILE A 117 -4.67 -0.39 -7.46
CA ILE A 117 -4.05 -0.08 -6.15
C ILE A 117 -4.81 1.01 -5.40
N ARG A 118 -5.42 1.99 -6.08
CA ARG A 118 -5.95 3.21 -5.44
C ARG A 118 -7.39 3.50 -5.86
N PRO A 119 -8.39 2.87 -5.22
CA PRO A 119 -9.80 3.05 -5.58
C PRO A 119 -10.31 4.48 -5.30
N VAL A 120 -9.76 5.16 -4.29
CA VAL A 120 -10.20 6.51 -3.87
C VAL A 120 -9.97 7.56 -4.97
N LYS A 121 -8.89 7.43 -5.75
CA LYS A 121 -8.64 8.28 -6.93
C LYS A 121 -9.81 8.32 -7.91
N ILE A 122 -10.50 7.20 -8.10
CA ILE A 122 -11.66 7.10 -9.00
C ILE A 122 -12.81 7.94 -8.45
N VAL A 123 -13.04 7.87 -7.13
CA VAL A 123 -14.06 8.70 -6.46
C VAL A 123 -13.74 10.17 -6.66
N HIS A 124 -12.50 10.61 -6.41
CA HIS A 124 -12.13 12.01 -6.61
C HIS A 124 -12.32 12.46 -8.06
N GLN A 125 -11.93 11.65 -9.05
CA GLN A 125 -12.16 11.97 -10.47
C GLN A 125 -13.65 12.13 -10.82
N LEU A 126 -14.52 11.29 -10.25
CA LEU A 126 -15.97 11.39 -10.46
C LEU A 126 -16.57 12.61 -9.75
N LEU A 127 -16.09 12.93 -8.55
CA LEU A 127 -16.50 14.14 -7.83
C LEU A 127 -16.08 15.41 -8.56
N ASP A 128 -14.89 15.43 -9.16
CA ASP A 128 -14.38 16.60 -9.89
C ASP A 128 -15.24 16.95 -11.12
N ILE A 129 -15.95 15.96 -11.71
CA ILE A 129 -16.90 16.18 -12.81
C ILE A 129 -18.37 16.27 -12.35
N GLY A 130 -18.61 16.36 -11.03
CA GLY A 130 -19.92 16.62 -10.44
C GLY A 130 -20.84 15.41 -10.28
N ILE A 131 -20.33 14.18 -10.35
CA ILE A 131 -21.16 12.98 -10.10
C ILE A 131 -21.56 12.92 -8.62
N SER A 132 -22.84 12.64 -8.35
CA SER A 132 -23.35 12.54 -6.98
C SER A 132 -22.82 11.31 -6.23
N TYR A 133 -22.88 11.34 -4.91
CA TYR A 133 -22.44 10.22 -4.07
C TYR A 133 -23.17 8.91 -4.37
N ASP A 134 -24.49 8.96 -4.58
CA ASP A 134 -25.30 7.77 -4.89
C ASP A 134 -24.95 7.19 -6.26
N GLU A 135 -24.69 8.05 -7.25
CA GLU A 135 -24.23 7.63 -8.57
C GLU A 135 -22.84 7.01 -8.53
N ILE A 136 -21.94 7.52 -7.67
CA ILE A 136 -20.62 6.92 -7.46
C ILE A 136 -20.75 5.51 -6.86
N LEU A 137 -21.56 5.33 -5.82
CA LEU A 137 -21.80 3.99 -5.24
C LEU A 137 -22.36 3.02 -6.30
N ASN A 138 -23.36 3.46 -7.05
CA ASN A 138 -23.93 2.70 -8.15
C ASN A 138 -22.90 2.37 -9.24
N PHE A 139 -22.02 3.30 -9.56
CA PHE A 139 -20.94 3.11 -10.53
C PHE A 139 -19.99 1.99 -10.07
N PHE A 140 -19.54 2.00 -8.82
CA PHE A 140 -18.67 0.95 -8.28
C PHE A 140 -19.34 -0.43 -8.30
N GLN A 141 -20.62 -0.52 -7.91
CA GLN A 141 -21.36 -1.79 -7.91
C GLN A 141 -21.64 -2.32 -9.32
N LYS A 142 -21.99 -1.45 -10.27
CA LYS A 142 -22.38 -1.85 -11.63
C LYS A 142 -21.19 -2.08 -12.55
N GLN A 143 -20.18 -1.21 -12.50
CA GLN A 143 -19.03 -1.27 -13.41
C GLN A 143 -17.95 -2.21 -12.89
N TYR A 144 -17.71 -2.20 -11.57
CA TYR A 144 -16.63 -2.97 -10.99
C TYR A 144 -17.09 -4.16 -10.15
N PHE A 145 -18.40 -4.33 -9.90
CA PHE A 145 -18.94 -5.37 -9.03
C PHE A 145 -18.32 -5.32 -7.62
N VAL A 146 -17.95 -4.12 -7.18
CA VAL A 146 -17.45 -3.88 -5.82
C VAL A 146 -18.63 -3.99 -4.86
N ASP A 147 -18.42 -4.66 -3.74
CA ASP A 147 -19.42 -4.79 -2.68
C ASP A 147 -19.81 -3.41 -2.12
N ILE A 148 -21.06 -3.26 -1.70
CA ILE A 148 -21.58 -1.97 -1.22
C ILE A 148 -20.78 -1.44 -0.04
N ASP A 149 -20.33 -2.32 0.85
CA ASP A 149 -19.56 -1.94 2.03
C ASP A 149 -18.19 -1.34 1.62
N ARG A 150 -17.51 -1.94 0.64
CA ARG A 150 -16.22 -1.42 0.12
C ARG A 150 -16.38 -0.17 -0.73
N ALA A 151 -17.49 -0.06 -1.47
CA ALA A 151 -17.85 1.17 -2.17
C ALA A 151 -18.07 2.33 -1.17
N GLN A 152 -18.80 2.07 -0.08
CA GLN A 152 -19.06 3.04 0.98
C GLN A 152 -17.77 3.43 1.72
N LEU A 153 -16.91 2.47 2.05
CA LEU A 153 -15.59 2.72 2.62
C LEU A 153 -14.77 3.68 1.73
N THR A 154 -14.71 3.39 0.42
CA THR A 154 -13.96 4.22 -0.53
C THR A 154 -14.51 5.64 -0.59
N LEU A 155 -15.84 5.79 -0.62
CA LEU A 155 -16.49 7.10 -0.62
C LEU A 155 -16.27 7.86 0.70
N ASN A 156 -16.35 7.20 1.85
CA ASN A 156 -16.12 7.81 3.16
C ASN A 156 -14.68 8.34 3.28
N VAL A 157 -13.70 7.53 2.86
CA VAL A 157 -12.30 7.95 2.79
C VAL A 157 -12.15 9.16 1.88
N ALA A 158 -12.76 9.16 0.69
CA ALA A 158 -12.68 10.30 -0.22
C ALA A 158 -13.22 11.60 0.43
N LYS A 159 -14.36 11.53 1.14
CA LYS A 159 -14.96 12.67 1.85
C LYS A 159 -14.00 13.28 2.88
N VAL A 160 -13.33 12.44 3.67
CA VAL A 160 -12.32 12.88 4.65
C VAL A 160 -11.15 13.57 3.95
N GLN A 161 -10.70 13.02 2.82
CA GLN A 161 -9.54 13.52 2.10
C GLN A 161 -9.78 14.83 1.34
N ARG A 162 -11.03 15.17 0.95
CA ARG A 162 -11.32 16.36 0.12
C ARG A 162 -10.72 17.64 0.70
N LYS A 163 -10.79 17.82 2.03
CA LYS A 163 -10.24 19.01 2.71
C LYS A 163 -8.72 19.18 2.55
N TYR A 164 -7.99 18.12 2.25
CA TYR A 164 -6.53 18.18 2.03
C TYR A 164 -6.16 18.28 0.55
N ILE A 165 -7.04 17.82 -0.35
CA ILE A 165 -6.78 17.73 -1.79
C ILE A 165 -7.30 18.95 -2.55
N GLU A 166 -8.50 19.42 -2.22
CA GLU A 166 -9.08 20.63 -2.84
C GLU A 166 -8.25 21.87 -2.53
N THR A 167 -7.60 21.89 -1.37
CA THR A 167 -6.77 22.98 -0.88
C THR A 167 -5.30 22.83 -1.30
N ASN A 168 -4.98 21.98 -2.28
CA ASN A 168 -3.61 21.78 -2.73
C ASN A 168 -3.07 23.08 -3.36
N ASP A 169 -2.47 23.89 -2.50
CA ASP A 169 -1.66 25.04 -2.87
C ASP A 169 -0.49 24.53 -3.70
N LYS A 170 -0.36 25.04 -4.93
CA LYS A 170 0.73 24.70 -5.84
C LYS A 170 2.12 24.99 -5.27
N ASN A 171 2.20 25.86 -4.26
CA ASN A 171 3.42 26.19 -3.56
C ASN A 171 3.68 25.31 -2.33
N LYS A 172 2.79 24.35 -2.03
CA LYS A 172 2.99 23.37 -0.95
C LYS A 172 3.39 22.02 -1.50
N ILE A 173 4.35 21.38 -0.85
CA ILE A 173 4.81 20.02 -1.15
C ILE A 173 4.86 19.16 0.11
N SER A 174 4.88 17.84 -0.09
CA SER A 174 5.21 16.91 0.99
C SER A 174 6.65 16.43 0.86
N LEU A 175 7.36 16.31 1.99
CA LEU A 175 8.75 15.87 2.05
C LEU A 175 8.82 14.46 2.62
N TYR A 176 9.66 13.62 2.01
CA TYR A 176 9.97 12.29 2.53
C TYR A 176 11.48 12.15 2.76
N ILE A 177 11.89 11.68 3.92
CA ILE A 177 13.29 11.43 4.26
C ILE A 177 13.43 9.94 4.58
N GLY A 178 14.15 9.22 3.73
CA GLY A 178 14.41 7.80 3.90
C GLY A 178 15.66 7.54 4.73
N ILE A 179 15.53 6.76 5.81
CA ILE A 179 16.66 6.21 6.57
C ILE A 179 16.71 4.70 6.33
N PRO A 180 17.59 4.21 5.44
CA PRO A 180 17.55 2.85 4.90
C PRO A 180 18.27 1.84 5.80
N PHE A 181 18.22 2.03 7.12
CA PHE A 181 18.88 1.17 8.11
C PHE A 181 17.86 0.51 9.02
N CYS A 182 18.06 -0.77 9.31
CA CYS A 182 17.32 -1.53 10.33
C CYS A 182 18.30 -2.34 11.19
N PRO A 183 17.93 -2.69 12.44
CA PRO A 183 18.70 -3.66 13.22
C PRO A 183 18.72 -5.03 12.55
N THR A 184 17.55 -5.44 12.05
CA THR A 184 17.30 -6.71 11.38
C THR A 184 16.21 -6.56 10.32
N ARG A 185 16.18 -7.45 9.33
CA ARG A 185 15.14 -7.48 8.30
C ARG A 185 13.99 -8.39 8.74
N CYS A 186 12.79 -7.83 8.89
CA CYS A 186 11.58 -8.63 9.15
C CYS A 186 11.20 -9.43 7.89
N TYR A 187 10.64 -10.62 8.06
CA TYR A 187 10.40 -11.53 6.93
C TYR A 187 9.30 -11.07 5.97
N TYR A 188 8.34 -10.26 6.44
CA TYR A 188 7.31 -9.65 5.61
C TYR A 188 7.76 -8.33 4.95
N CYS A 189 8.90 -7.75 5.37
CA CYS A 189 9.26 -6.39 4.99
C CYS A 189 9.68 -6.29 3.52
N SER A 190 9.04 -5.36 2.82
CA SER A 190 9.33 -5.07 1.41
C SER A 190 10.09 -3.78 1.17
N PHE A 191 10.37 -3.02 2.22
CA PHE A 191 11.17 -1.80 2.15
C PHE A 191 12.65 -2.14 1.99
N THR A 192 13.37 -1.24 1.34
CA THR A 192 14.84 -1.30 1.29
C THR A 192 15.39 -1.00 2.67
N SER A 193 15.91 -2.02 3.33
CA SER A 193 16.52 -1.92 4.65
C SER A 193 17.86 -2.62 4.67
N ASN A 194 18.91 -1.88 4.96
CA ASN A 194 20.26 -2.38 5.16
C ASN A 194 20.47 -2.67 6.65
N SER A 195 21.16 -3.77 6.96
CA SER A 195 21.52 -4.05 8.36
C SER A 195 22.48 -2.98 8.86
N ILE A 196 22.11 -2.26 9.91
CA ILE A 196 22.93 -1.19 10.47
C ILE A 196 24.28 -1.72 10.98
N ILE A 197 24.28 -2.91 11.60
CA ILE A 197 25.49 -3.56 12.13
C ILE A 197 26.50 -3.84 11.01
N LYS A 198 26.03 -4.35 9.87
CA LYS A 198 26.91 -4.67 8.72
C LYS A 198 27.39 -3.43 7.96
N ASN A 199 26.73 -2.29 8.14
CA ASN A 199 26.99 -1.06 7.41
C ASN A 199 27.37 0.10 8.34
N LYS A 200 27.88 -0.19 9.54
CA LYS A 200 28.20 0.82 10.57
C LYS A 200 29.08 1.95 10.02
N GLU A 201 30.12 1.59 9.27
CA GLU A 201 31.05 2.53 8.63
C GLU A 201 30.40 3.42 7.57
N LEU A 202 29.25 3.02 7.01
CA LEU A 202 28.51 3.80 6.01
C LEU A 202 27.44 4.71 6.63
N VAL A 203 27.09 4.56 7.92
CA VAL A 203 26.03 5.35 8.55
C VAL A 203 26.38 6.84 8.53
N LYS A 204 27.53 7.22 9.08
CA LYS A 204 27.95 8.63 9.11
C LYS A 204 28.15 9.24 7.71
N PRO A 205 28.86 8.58 6.76
CA PRO A 205 28.92 9.06 5.38
C PRO A 205 27.54 9.23 4.73
N TYR A 206 26.62 8.29 4.97
CA TYR A 206 25.25 8.38 4.46
C TYR A 206 24.50 9.58 5.02
N ILE A 207 24.55 9.81 6.33
CA ILE A 207 23.90 10.97 6.98
C ILE A 207 24.48 12.28 6.42
N ASN A 208 25.79 12.38 6.22
CA ASN A 208 26.41 13.56 5.61
C ASN A 208 25.91 13.80 4.18
N SER A 209 25.84 12.77 3.34
CA SER A 209 25.29 12.88 1.98
C SER A 209 23.80 13.22 1.98
N LEU A 210 23.02 12.66 2.90
CA LEU A 210 21.60 12.99 3.08
C LEU A 210 21.40 14.46 3.47
N ILE A 211 22.19 14.97 4.40
CA ILE A 211 22.18 16.38 4.81
C ILE A 211 22.52 17.30 3.63
N LEU A 212 23.54 16.94 2.84
CA LEU A 212 23.92 17.71 1.65
C LEU A 212 22.76 17.76 0.65
N GLU A 213 22.10 16.63 0.40
CA GLU A 213 20.96 16.55 -0.50
C GLU A 213 19.77 17.39 -0.02
N ILE A 214 19.41 17.28 1.27
CA ILE A 214 18.35 18.08 1.89
C ILE A 214 18.69 19.56 1.73
N LYS A 215 19.91 19.96 2.10
CA LYS A 215 20.35 21.35 2.05
C LYS A 215 20.24 21.97 0.66
N GLU A 216 20.84 21.36 -0.36
CA GLU A 216 20.93 21.99 -1.69
C GLU A 216 19.57 22.01 -2.40
N VAL A 217 18.79 20.94 -2.31
CA VAL A 217 17.45 20.89 -2.91
C VAL A 217 16.48 21.81 -2.16
N SER A 218 16.57 21.89 -0.82
CA SER A 218 15.69 22.77 -0.03
C SER A 218 15.98 24.25 -0.30
N LYS A 219 17.26 24.64 -0.42
CA LYS A 219 17.63 26.01 -0.85
C LYS A 219 16.96 26.39 -2.17
N TYR A 220 17.03 25.50 -3.17
CA TYR A 220 16.40 25.73 -4.46
C TYR A 220 14.88 25.90 -4.31
N LEU A 221 14.19 24.97 -3.63
CA LEU A 221 12.73 25.02 -3.46
C LEU A 221 12.28 26.26 -2.69
N ILE A 222 12.97 26.62 -1.61
CA ILE A 222 12.68 27.83 -0.82
C ILE A 222 12.90 29.09 -1.66
N SER A 223 13.92 29.11 -2.53
CA SER A 223 14.12 30.23 -3.46
C SER A 223 12.97 30.41 -4.46
N LYS A 224 12.16 29.36 -4.68
CA LYS A 224 10.93 29.40 -5.47
C LYS A 224 9.66 29.67 -4.65
N GLY A 225 9.80 29.97 -3.36
CA GLY A 225 8.68 30.24 -2.46
C GLY A 225 7.90 28.99 -2.04
N ILE A 226 8.47 27.80 -2.21
CA ILE A 226 7.83 26.54 -1.85
C ILE A 226 7.87 26.33 -0.33
N LYS A 227 6.76 25.81 0.20
CA LYS A 227 6.56 25.47 1.62
C LYS A 227 6.35 23.97 1.79
N ALA A 228 6.74 23.44 2.95
CA ALA A 228 6.40 22.09 3.34
C ALA A 228 4.96 22.07 3.91
N GLN A 229 4.11 21.18 3.40
CA GLN A 229 2.85 20.83 4.05
C GLN A 229 3.09 19.74 5.10
N SER A 230 3.75 18.66 4.70
CA SER A 230 4.08 17.55 5.57
C SER A 230 5.52 17.13 5.40
N ILE A 231 6.12 16.63 6.47
CA ILE A 231 7.46 16.04 6.50
C ILE A 231 7.34 14.65 7.09
N TYR A 232 7.88 13.63 6.41
CA TYR A 232 7.78 12.24 6.83
C TYR A 232 9.16 11.58 6.83
N ILE A 233 9.62 11.12 8.00
CA ILE A 233 10.85 10.36 8.15
C ILE A 233 10.50 8.87 8.28
N GLY A 234 10.93 8.06 7.31
CA GLY A 234 10.62 6.63 7.25
C GLY A 234 11.75 5.81 6.63
N GLY A 235 11.40 4.66 6.04
CA GLY A 235 12.32 3.83 5.27
C GLY A 235 12.56 2.47 5.92
N GLY A 236 13.75 2.27 6.47
CA GLY A 236 14.05 1.10 7.28
C GLY A 236 13.45 1.27 8.67
N THR A 237 14.23 1.87 9.57
CA THR A 237 13.82 2.21 10.92
C THR A 237 14.62 3.45 11.31
N PRO A 238 14.05 4.66 11.18
CA PRO A 238 14.70 5.93 11.52
C PRO A 238 15.41 5.90 12.86
N THR A 239 14.77 5.33 13.88
CA THR A 239 15.34 5.23 15.23
C THR A 239 16.52 4.25 15.36
N SER A 240 16.96 3.58 14.28
CA SER A 240 18.15 2.72 14.31
C SER A 240 19.46 3.51 14.45
N ILE A 241 19.53 4.72 13.91
CA ILE A 241 20.72 5.59 14.04
C ILE A 241 20.84 6.12 15.47
N GLU A 242 22.01 6.63 15.84
CA GLU A 242 22.24 7.17 17.18
C GLU A 242 21.46 8.48 17.40
N ALA A 243 21.18 8.82 18.66
CA ALA A 243 20.43 10.03 18.99
C ALA A 243 21.12 11.31 18.48
N SER A 244 22.46 11.35 18.54
CA SER A 244 23.26 12.45 18.00
C SER A 244 23.19 12.57 16.46
N GLU A 245 23.12 11.44 15.75
CA GLU A 245 22.96 11.43 14.30
C GLU A 245 21.55 11.89 13.89
N LEU A 246 20.55 11.47 14.68
CA LEU A 246 19.16 11.91 14.52
C LEU A 246 19.02 13.41 14.80
N ASP A 247 19.66 13.92 15.84
CA ASP A 247 19.67 15.35 16.19
C ASP A 247 20.25 16.20 15.05
N ILE A 248 21.41 15.82 14.51
CA ILE A 248 22.04 16.53 13.38
C ILE A 248 21.11 16.57 12.17
N LEU A 249 20.47 15.44 11.83
CA LEU A 249 19.53 15.37 10.71
C LEU A 249 18.30 16.27 10.93
N LEU A 250 17.68 16.20 12.11
CA LEU A 250 16.50 16.97 12.44
C LEU A 250 16.79 18.47 12.48
N ASN A 251 17.94 18.87 13.02
CA ASN A 251 18.40 20.26 13.00
C ASN A 251 18.61 20.77 11.57
N CYS A 252 19.18 19.94 10.68
CA CYS A 252 19.28 20.29 9.26
C CYS A 252 17.91 20.49 8.62
N ILE A 253 16.93 19.61 8.87
CA ILE A 253 15.57 19.76 8.33
C ILE A 253 14.94 21.08 8.83
N ASN A 254 15.03 21.36 10.12
CA ASN A 254 14.44 22.57 10.74
C ASN A 254 15.15 23.88 10.33
N GLU A 255 16.41 23.83 9.89
CA GLU A 255 17.11 24.98 9.32
C GLU A 255 16.37 25.51 8.07
N TYR A 256 15.87 24.59 7.23
CA TYR A 256 15.23 24.91 5.95
C TYR A 256 13.69 24.93 6.05
N TRP A 257 13.09 24.05 6.85
CA TRP A 257 11.64 23.84 6.90
C TRP A 257 11.08 24.15 8.29
N LYS A 258 10.76 25.43 8.52
CA LYS A 258 10.28 25.93 9.83
C LYS A 258 8.76 25.87 10.00
N GLU A 259 8.03 25.87 8.88
CA GLU A 259 6.57 25.81 8.85
C GLU A 259 6.14 24.50 8.19
N TYR A 260 5.29 23.76 8.86
CA TYR A 260 4.66 22.53 8.38
C TYR A 260 3.36 22.29 9.15
N GLU A 261 2.43 21.56 8.54
CA GLU A 261 1.19 21.12 9.17
C GLU A 261 1.39 19.79 9.92
N GLU A 262 2.28 18.93 9.40
CA GLU A 262 2.60 17.62 9.99
C GLU A 262 4.10 17.31 9.88
N PHE A 263 4.70 16.85 10.97
CA PHE A 263 6.06 16.29 10.97
C PHE A 263 6.04 14.92 11.64
N THR A 264 6.14 13.87 10.81
CA THR A 264 6.06 12.47 11.23
C THR A 264 7.44 11.83 11.28
N CYS A 265 7.70 11.03 12.33
CA CYS A 265 8.84 10.11 12.35
C CYS A 265 8.37 8.67 12.64
N GLU A 266 8.86 7.71 11.86
CA GLU A 266 8.66 6.30 12.14
C GLU A 266 9.63 5.79 13.21
N ALA A 267 9.05 5.17 14.24
CA ALA A 267 9.75 4.44 15.29
C ALA A 267 9.25 2.98 15.30
N GLY A 268 9.20 2.37 14.12
CA GLY A 268 8.54 1.08 13.88
C GLY A 268 9.16 -0.15 14.57
N ARG A 269 10.26 0.04 15.32
CA ARG A 269 10.97 -0.97 16.12
C ARG A 269 11.15 -0.45 17.55
N PRO A 270 10.39 -0.95 18.53
CA PRO A 270 10.56 -0.55 19.94
C PRO A 270 11.96 -0.80 20.48
N ASP A 271 12.63 -1.84 19.99
CA ASP A 271 14.00 -2.20 20.34
C ASP A 271 15.05 -1.16 19.92
N THR A 272 14.68 -0.13 19.16
CA THR A 272 15.56 0.99 18.80
C THR A 272 15.13 2.32 19.43
N ILE A 273 14.02 2.33 20.17
CA ILE A 273 13.51 3.53 20.84
C ILE A 273 14.24 3.70 22.18
N SER A 274 14.76 4.89 22.42
CA SER A 274 15.29 5.30 23.73
C SER A 274 14.67 6.63 24.15
N VAL A 275 14.68 6.92 25.45
CA VAL A 275 14.22 8.21 26.00
C VAL A 275 14.95 9.38 25.34
N GLU A 276 16.26 9.24 25.13
CA GLU A 276 17.09 10.24 24.46
C GLU A 276 16.59 10.54 23.03
N LYS A 277 16.39 9.50 22.20
CA LYS A 277 15.87 9.68 20.83
C LYS A 277 14.48 10.31 20.81
N LEU A 278 13.60 9.91 21.74
CA LEU A 278 12.26 10.49 21.84
C LEU A 278 12.31 11.97 22.24
N LYS A 279 13.21 12.35 23.16
CA LYS A 279 13.45 13.77 23.52
C LYS A 279 13.97 14.55 22.33
N THR A 280 15.01 14.06 21.64
CA THR A 280 15.54 14.67 20.42
C THR A 280 14.43 14.90 19.38
N MET A 281 13.59 13.91 19.12
CA MET A 281 12.46 14.05 18.20
C MET A 281 11.43 15.09 18.68
N LYS A 282 11.12 15.12 19.98
CA LYS A 282 10.14 16.05 20.54
C LYS A 282 10.65 17.50 20.48
N GLU A 283 11.92 17.72 20.84
CA GLU A 283 12.59 19.01 20.80
C GLU A 283 12.72 19.54 19.36
N ALA A 284 12.91 18.65 18.39
CA ALA A 284 12.91 18.98 16.97
C ALA A 284 11.52 19.28 16.38
N GLY A 285 10.43 19.16 17.16
CA GLY A 285 9.09 19.48 16.70
C GLY A 285 8.36 18.36 15.96
N ILE A 286 8.77 17.09 16.10
CA ILE A 286 7.96 15.96 15.60
C ILE A 286 6.57 16.01 16.23
N THR A 287 5.55 16.15 15.38
CA THR A 287 4.14 16.23 15.80
C THR A 287 3.44 14.88 15.78
N ARG A 288 3.96 13.89 15.05
CA ARG A 288 3.39 12.54 14.94
C ARG A 288 4.46 11.46 15.00
N LEU A 289 4.23 10.43 15.80
CA LEU A 289 5.14 9.29 15.96
C LEU A 289 4.47 7.98 15.54
N SER A 290 5.18 7.08 14.87
CA SER A 290 4.67 5.77 14.49
C SER A 290 5.35 4.65 15.28
N ILE A 291 4.65 4.01 16.23
CA ILE A 291 5.14 2.91 17.07
C ILE A 291 4.38 1.64 16.70
N ASN A 292 5.05 0.73 16.00
CA ASN A 292 4.34 -0.30 15.24
C ASN A 292 4.48 -1.70 15.85
N PRO A 293 3.42 -2.26 16.50
CA PRO A 293 3.44 -3.62 17.02
C PRO A 293 3.44 -4.66 15.92
N GLN A 294 2.71 -4.41 14.83
CA GLN A 294 2.30 -5.40 13.83
C GLN A 294 1.32 -6.44 14.40
N THR A 295 1.64 -6.99 15.57
CA THR A 295 0.81 -7.90 16.37
C THR A 295 1.22 -7.77 17.84
N MET A 296 0.31 -8.10 18.76
CA MET A 296 0.60 -8.20 20.19
C MET A 296 0.84 -9.64 20.65
N ASP A 297 1.00 -10.58 19.73
CA ASP A 297 1.40 -11.96 20.02
C ASP A 297 2.93 -12.16 19.92
N ASP A 298 3.55 -12.53 21.04
CA ASP A 298 5.00 -12.69 21.15
C ASP A 298 5.55 -13.85 20.31
N ASN A 299 4.76 -14.90 20.06
CA ASN A 299 5.19 -16.02 19.23
C ASN A 299 5.20 -15.62 17.76
N THR A 300 4.16 -14.94 17.28
CA THR A 300 4.11 -14.38 15.93
C THR A 300 5.24 -13.37 15.72
N LEU A 301 5.51 -12.48 16.68
CA LEU A 301 6.63 -11.53 16.60
C LEU A 301 7.96 -12.25 16.34
N LYS A 302 8.24 -13.34 17.06
CA LYS A 302 9.44 -14.17 16.82
C LYS A 302 9.41 -14.80 15.43
N MET A 303 8.28 -15.39 15.03
CA MET A 303 8.11 -16.05 13.73
C MET A 303 8.36 -15.11 12.55
N ILE A 304 8.00 -13.83 12.66
CA ILE A 304 8.16 -12.83 11.58
C ILE A 304 9.51 -12.10 11.63
N GLY A 305 10.43 -12.52 12.50
CA GLY A 305 11.78 -11.99 12.62
C GLY A 305 11.90 -10.68 13.43
N ARG A 306 10.93 -10.41 14.31
CA ARG A 306 11.00 -9.28 15.27
C ARG A 306 11.64 -9.78 16.57
N LYS A 307 12.50 -8.93 17.15
CA LYS A 307 13.33 -9.28 18.33
C LYS A 307 12.85 -8.65 19.64
N HIS A 308 11.81 -7.83 19.58
CA HIS A 308 11.11 -7.33 20.75
C HIS A 308 9.83 -8.13 21.01
N ASN A 309 9.24 -7.90 22.17
CA ASN A 309 7.95 -8.45 22.58
C ASN A 309 6.88 -7.34 22.73
N SER A 310 5.65 -7.76 23.01
CA SER A 310 4.50 -6.90 23.27
C SER A 310 4.69 -5.98 24.49
N ALA A 311 5.40 -6.42 25.53
CA ALA A 311 5.68 -5.59 26.71
C ALA A 311 6.54 -4.36 26.34
N GLN A 312 7.55 -4.54 25.49
CA GLN A 312 8.41 -3.44 25.01
C GLN A 312 7.65 -2.45 24.11
N ILE A 313 6.63 -2.92 23.37
CA ILE A 313 5.71 -2.02 22.64
C ILE A 313 4.98 -1.11 23.62
N ILE A 314 4.40 -1.69 24.67
CA ILE A 314 3.62 -0.98 25.68
C ILE A 314 4.51 0.04 26.40
N GLU A 315 5.71 -0.37 26.79
CA GLU A 315 6.71 0.51 27.42
C GLU A 315 7.06 1.70 26.50
N ALA A 316 7.44 1.44 25.25
CA ALA A 316 7.79 2.50 24.30
C ALA A 316 6.64 3.49 24.07
N TYR A 317 5.40 2.99 24.00
CA TYR A 317 4.21 3.81 23.89
C TYR A 317 4.05 4.75 25.09
N TYR A 318 4.14 4.23 26.32
CA TYR A 318 3.97 5.04 27.51
C TYR A 318 5.13 6.03 27.73
N ILE A 319 6.36 5.67 27.36
CA ILE A 319 7.48 6.62 27.39
C ILE A 319 7.19 7.78 26.42
N ALA A 320 6.78 7.49 25.18
CA ALA A 320 6.42 8.54 24.22
C ALA A 320 5.27 9.43 24.74
N ARG A 321 4.22 8.83 25.32
CA ARG A 321 3.13 9.59 25.96
C ARG A 321 3.64 10.49 27.09
N SER A 322 4.51 9.98 27.96
CA SER A 322 5.06 10.76 29.07
C SER A 322 5.92 11.96 28.63
N LEU A 323 6.50 11.89 27.42
CA LEU A 323 7.25 12.98 26.79
C LEU A 323 6.36 13.94 25.98
N GLY A 324 5.04 13.76 26.03
CA GLY A 324 4.06 14.66 25.40
C GLY A 324 3.79 14.39 23.92
N PHE A 325 4.06 13.18 23.41
CA PHE A 325 3.53 12.79 22.11
C PHE A 325 2.01 12.54 22.22
N ASP A 326 1.21 13.38 21.56
CA ASP A 326 -0.25 13.34 21.61
C ASP A 326 -0.87 12.78 20.32
N ASN A 327 -0.06 12.46 19.31
CA ASN A 327 -0.45 11.83 18.06
C ASN A 327 0.46 10.64 17.75
N ILE A 328 0.02 9.45 18.16
CA ILE A 328 0.75 8.19 17.93
C ILE A 328 -0.03 7.32 16.96
N ASN A 329 0.67 6.76 15.98
CA ASN A 329 0.20 5.73 15.08
C ASN A 329 0.71 4.35 15.49
N MET A 330 -0.13 3.32 15.29
CA MET A 330 0.26 1.93 15.46
C MET A 330 -0.13 1.11 14.23
N ASP A 331 0.85 0.57 13.52
CA ASP A 331 0.60 -0.34 12.40
C ASP A 331 0.38 -1.78 12.90
N ILE A 332 -0.70 -2.42 12.44
CA ILE A 332 -1.01 -3.84 12.64
C ILE A 332 -1.04 -4.58 11.28
N ILE A 333 -0.77 -5.88 11.28
CA ILE A 333 -0.80 -6.71 10.06
C ILE A 333 -1.78 -7.86 10.24
N ILE A 334 -2.78 -7.92 9.37
CA ILE A 334 -3.75 -8.99 9.25
C ILE A 334 -3.18 -10.12 8.39
N GLY A 335 -3.42 -11.36 8.82
CA GLY A 335 -3.04 -12.56 8.08
C GLY A 335 -1.58 -12.98 8.27
N LEU A 336 -0.97 -12.61 9.40
CA LEU A 336 0.36 -13.11 9.75
C LEU A 336 0.35 -14.64 9.96
N PRO A 337 1.48 -15.33 9.71
CA PRO A 337 1.58 -16.78 9.89
C PRO A 337 1.27 -17.20 11.33
N GLY A 338 0.45 -18.23 11.50
CA GLY A 338 0.03 -18.74 12.82
C GLY A 338 -1.17 -18.01 13.43
N GLU A 339 -1.49 -16.79 12.98
CA GLU A 339 -2.57 -16.01 13.60
C GLU A 339 -3.96 -16.39 13.12
N GLY A 340 -4.96 -16.18 13.98
CA GLY A 340 -6.38 -16.27 13.69
C GLY A 340 -7.20 -15.28 14.50
N LEU A 341 -8.51 -15.52 14.61
CA LEU A 341 -9.46 -14.58 15.24
C LEU A 341 -9.07 -14.20 16.67
N GLU A 342 -8.67 -15.17 17.49
CA GLU A 342 -8.21 -14.91 18.86
C GLU A 342 -7.00 -13.97 18.94
N HIS A 343 -6.06 -14.09 17.98
CA HIS A 343 -4.82 -13.30 17.98
C HIS A 343 -5.10 -11.85 17.59
N ILE A 344 -5.97 -11.63 16.60
CA ILE A 344 -6.36 -10.27 16.21
C ILE A 344 -7.26 -9.64 17.28
N GLU A 345 -8.13 -10.41 17.93
CA GLU A 345 -8.94 -9.92 19.04
C GLU A 345 -8.05 -9.42 20.19
N ASN A 346 -7.07 -10.24 20.61
CA ASN A 346 -6.08 -9.83 21.61
C ASN A 346 -5.30 -8.58 21.17
N THR A 347 -4.83 -8.54 19.91
CA THR A 347 -4.11 -7.38 19.38
C THR A 347 -4.95 -6.10 19.45
N ILE A 348 -6.21 -6.16 19.03
CA ILE A 348 -7.11 -5.00 19.06
C ILE A 348 -7.48 -4.60 20.49
N ASP A 349 -7.60 -5.55 21.42
CA ASP A 349 -7.82 -5.22 22.83
C ASP A 349 -6.67 -4.41 23.43
N TYR A 350 -5.42 -4.76 23.10
CA TYR A 350 -4.27 -3.94 23.48
C TYR A 350 -4.26 -2.59 22.78
N ILE A 351 -4.54 -2.53 21.48
CA ILE A 351 -4.62 -1.26 20.74
C ILE A 351 -5.66 -0.34 21.37
N ASN A 352 -6.86 -0.84 21.68
CA ASN A 352 -7.91 -0.06 22.34
C ASN A 352 -7.53 0.40 23.74
N LYS A 353 -6.80 -0.42 24.52
CA LYS A 353 -6.28 -0.04 25.84
C LYS A 353 -5.23 1.06 25.74
N LEU A 354 -4.32 0.97 24.76
CA LEU A 354 -3.32 2.00 24.50
C LEU A 354 -3.98 3.27 23.97
N ASN A 355 -5.05 3.14 23.18
CA ASN A 355 -5.85 4.24 22.65
C ASN A 355 -5.04 5.26 21.78
N PRO A 356 -4.25 4.81 20.80
CA PRO A 356 -3.47 5.69 19.91
C PRO A 356 -4.38 6.61 19.08
N GLU A 357 -3.83 7.66 18.47
CA GLU A 357 -4.63 8.55 17.60
C GLU A 357 -4.85 7.95 16.21
N ASN A 358 -3.94 7.07 15.80
CA ASN A 358 -3.97 6.42 14.50
C ASN A 358 -3.71 4.91 14.64
N VAL A 359 -4.39 4.12 13.82
CA VAL A 359 -4.13 2.70 13.63
C VAL A 359 -4.12 2.42 12.13
N THR A 360 -3.00 1.93 11.61
CA THR A 360 -2.97 1.47 10.21
C THR A 360 -3.09 -0.03 10.17
N MET A 361 -4.16 -0.50 9.56
CA MET A 361 -4.39 -1.92 9.35
C MET A 361 -3.84 -2.30 7.97
N HIS A 362 -2.75 -3.06 7.98
CA HIS A 362 -2.21 -3.67 6.77
C HIS A 362 -2.72 -5.10 6.62
N THR A 363 -2.87 -5.57 5.37
CA THR A 363 -3.01 -7.00 5.11
C THR A 363 -1.71 -7.53 4.55
N LEU A 364 -1.28 -8.70 5.02
CA LEU A 364 -0.04 -9.33 4.57
C LEU A 364 -0.02 -9.48 3.04
N ALA A 365 0.94 -8.80 2.41
CA ALA A 365 1.20 -8.93 0.97
C ALA A 365 2.44 -9.79 0.76
N ILE A 366 2.27 -10.98 0.19
CA ILE A 366 3.38 -11.92 0.02
C ILE A 366 4.16 -11.54 -1.24
N LYS A 367 5.31 -10.87 -1.07
CA LYS A 367 6.23 -10.58 -2.19
C LYS A 367 7.28 -11.69 -2.32
N ARG A 368 7.77 -11.94 -3.55
CA ARG A 368 8.76 -12.98 -3.89
C ARG A 368 10.06 -12.96 -3.05
N ALA A 369 10.32 -11.90 -2.30
CA ALA A 369 11.55 -11.69 -1.52
C ALA A 369 11.38 -11.88 0.01
N SER A 370 10.22 -12.34 0.49
CA SER A 370 10.04 -12.76 1.89
C SER A 370 10.61 -14.16 2.10
N VAL A 371 11.31 -14.38 3.22
CA VAL A 371 11.94 -15.66 3.61
C VAL A 371 10.93 -16.82 3.75
N TYR A 372 9.63 -16.54 3.69
CA TYR A 372 8.58 -17.53 3.47
C TYR A 372 8.66 -18.09 2.06
N ASN A 373 9.62 -19.00 1.87
CA ASN A 373 9.75 -19.85 0.71
C ASN A 373 8.46 -20.66 0.47
N GLU A 374 8.32 -21.04 -0.79
CA GLU A 374 7.13 -21.44 -1.55
C GLU A 374 6.39 -22.72 -1.11
N THR A 375 6.66 -23.26 0.09
CA THR A 375 6.18 -24.60 0.49
C THR A 375 4.90 -24.60 1.33
N ASP A 376 4.68 -23.65 2.25
CA ASP A 376 3.47 -23.69 3.12
C ASP A 376 2.28 -22.90 2.57
N PHE A 377 2.51 -21.80 1.86
CA PHE A 377 1.41 -20.92 1.42
C PHE A 377 0.67 -21.40 0.15
N ASN A 378 1.26 -22.29 -0.64
CA ASN A 378 0.55 -22.93 -1.76
C ASN A 378 -0.59 -23.85 -1.27
N ASN A 379 -0.50 -24.32 -0.02
CA ASN A 379 -1.55 -25.13 0.63
C ASN A 379 -2.54 -24.29 1.44
N MET A 380 -2.28 -22.99 1.64
CA MET A 380 -3.24 -22.09 2.23
C MET A 380 -4.30 -21.78 1.17
N LYS A 381 -5.23 -22.71 1.03
CA LYS A 381 -6.46 -22.53 0.28
C LYS A 381 -7.03 -21.16 0.68
N LEU A 382 -7.14 -20.25 -0.29
CA LEU A 382 -7.88 -18.99 -0.19
C LEU A 382 -9.35 -19.19 0.27
N HIS A 383 -9.78 -20.43 0.44
CA HIS A 383 -11.14 -20.87 0.74
C HIS A 383 -11.54 -20.72 2.23
N GLU A 384 -10.67 -20.29 3.14
CA GLU A 384 -11.06 -20.13 4.56
C GLU A 384 -11.49 -18.71 4.96
N ASN A 385 -11.32 -17.69 4.09
CA ASN A 385 -11.67 -16.28 4.36
C ASN A 385 -11.18 -15.79 5.74
N LYS A 386 -10.05 -16.33 6.21
CA LYS A 386 -9.57 -16.12 7.58
C LYS A 386 -9.09 -14.69 7.77
N ALA A 387 -8.33 -14.16 6.82
CA ALA A 387 -7.86 -12.78 6.89
C ALA A 387 -9.04 -11.80 6.73
N PHE A 388 -10.03 -12.14 5.89
CA PHE A 388 -11.27 -11.35 5.79
C PHE A 388 -11.98 -11.24 7.15
N LYS A 389 -12.24 -12.36 7.84
CA LYS A 389 -12.91 -12.34 9.15
C LYS A 389 -12.10 -11.56 10.20
N MET A 390 -10.77 -11.68 10.18
CA MET A 390 -9.89 -10.92 11.08
C MET A 390 -9.96 -9.41 10.82
N MET A 391 -9.93 -9.00 9.55
CA MET A 391 -10.07 -7.61 9.13
C MET A 391 -11.42 -7.02 9.55
N GLU A 392 -12.51 -7.76 9.32
CA GLU A 392 -13.86 -7.30 9.70
C GLU A 392 -14.00 -7.14 11.22
N LEU A 393 -13.46 -8.07 12.00
CA LEU A 393 -13.42 -7.96 13.46
C LEU A 393 -12.65 -6.71 13.89
N ALA A 394 -11.44 -6.51 13.37
CA ALA A 394 -10.60 -5.37 13.71
C ALA A 394 -11.26 -4.04 13.32
N ARG A 395 -11.80 -3.95 12.10
CA ARG A 395 -12.54 -2.77 11.62
C ARG A 395 -13.70 -2.42 12.55
N ASN A 396 -14.57 -3.38 12.83
CA ASN A 396 -15.76 -3.15 13.67
C ASN A 396 -15.35 -2.66 15.07
N ARG A 397 -14.30 -3.24 15.65
CA ARG A 397 -13.80 -2.86 16.98
C ARG A 397 -13.15 -1.48 16.99
N LEU A 398 -12.45 -1.08 15.93
CA LEU A 398 -11.89 0.26 15.79
C LEU A 398 -13.00 1.30 15.60
N GLU A 399 -13.99 1.04 14.73
CA GLU A 399 -15.11 1.95 14.50
C GLU A 399 -15.96 2.15 15.76
N LEU A 400 -16.22 1.09 16.53
CA LEU A 400 -16.88 1.17 17.84
C LEU A 400 -16.09 1.99 18.87
N ASN A 401 -14.77 2.10 18.71
CA ASN A 401 -13.90 2.92 19.57
C ASN A 401 -13.71 4.35 19.03
N GLY A 402 -14.51 4.77 18.05
CA GLY A 402 -14.51 6.14 17.52
C GLY A 402 -13.36 6.43 16.55
N TYR A 403 -12.78 5.40 15.94
CA TYR A 403 -11.88 5.57 14.82
C TYR A 403 -12.63 5.57 13.50
N TYR A 404 -12.14 6.34 12.53
CA TYR A 404 -12.73 6.46 11.20
C TYR A 404 -11.67 6.25 10.12
N PRO A 405 -12.01 5.63 8.99
CA PRO A 405 -11.07 5.40 7.90
C PRO A 405 -10.77 6.72 7.15
N TYR A 406 -9.49 7.04 6.95
CA TYR A 406 -9.06 8.30 6.31
C TYR A 406 -8.17 8.11 5.07
N TYR A 407 -7.58 6.92 4.89
CA TYR A 407 -6.90 6.56 3.65
C TYR A 407 -6.97 5.06 3.41
N LEU A 408 -6.85 4.68 2.14
CA LEU A 408 -7.07 3.32 1.67
C LEU A 408 -6.20 3.06 0.44
N TYR A 409 -5.51 1.92 0.42
CA TYR A 409 -4.84 1.42 -0.77
C TYR A 409 -4.77 -0.10 -0.79
N ARG A 410 -4.53 -0.64 -1.97
CA ARG A 410 -4.45 -2.07 -2.24
C ARG A 410 -3.12 -2.40 -2.91
N GLN A 411 -2.71 -3.66 -2.81
CA GLN A 411 -1.50 -4.17 -3.43
C GLN A 411 -1.80 -5.51 -4.09
N LYS A 412 -0.99 -5.89 -5.08
CA LYS A 412 -1.07 -7.24 -5.65
C LYS A 412 -0.63 -8.27 -4.61
N TYR A 413 -1.29 -9.43 -4.60
CA TYR A 413 -0.97 -10.56 -3.74
C TYR A 413 -1.14 -10.30 -2.23
N MET A 414 -2.12 -9.47 -1.86
CA MET A 414 -2.59 -9.37 -0.47
C MET A 414 -3.38 -10.62 -0.10
N ALA A 415 -3.26 -11.07 1.16
CA ALA A 415 -4.10 -12.14 1.69
C ALA A 415 -5.58 -11.80 1.47
N ASP A 416 -6.35 -12.78 1.00
CA ASP A 416 -7.76 -12.66 0.62
C ASP A 416 -8.10 -11.48 -0.33
N ASN A 417 -7.10 -10.92 -1.05
CA ASN A 417 -7.25 -9.75 -1.94
C ASN A 417 -7.90 -8.53 -1.24
N LEU A 418 -7.57 -8.33 0.03
CA LEU A 418 -8.09 -7.24 0.85
C LEU A 418 -7.34 -5.93 0.58
N GLU A 419 -7.42 -5.02 1.54
CA GLU A 419 -6.93 -3.67 1.49
C GLU A 419 -6.08 -3.31 2.71
N ASN A 420 -5.38 -2.18 2.62
CA ASN A 420 -4.74 -1.52 3.74
C ASN A 420 -5.53 -0.24 4.02
N ILE A 421 -5.88 -0.02 5.28
CA ILE A 421 -6.73 1.08 5.71
C ILE A 421 -6.06 1.80 6.87
N GLY A 422 -5.95 3.12 6.78
CA GLY A 422 -5.65 3.95 7.94
C GLY A 422 -6.91 4.39 8.64
N TYR A 423 -6.93 4.14 9.94
CA TYR A 423 -7.95 4.62 10.86
C TYR A 423 -7.36 5.70 11.75
N CYS A 424 -8.13 6.74 12.02
CA CYS A 424 -7.72 7.80 12.94
C CYS A 424 -8.89 8.27 13.79
N LYS A 425 -8.56 8.88 14.93
CA LYS A 425 -9.50 9.76 15.64
C LYS A 425 -9.72 11.03 14.81
N LYS A 426 -10.80 11.74 15.12
CA LYS A 426 -11.14 13.01 14.47
C LYS A 426 -9.96 13.99 14.50
N ASP A 427 -9.69 14.64 13.37
CA ASP A 427 -8.66 15.68 13.19
C ASP A 427 -7.20 15.19 13.44
N LYS A 428 -6.97 13.88 13.34
CA LYS A 428 -5.65 13.24 13.47
C LYS A 428 -5.24 12.49 12.21
N GLU A 429 -5.85 12.77 11.07
CA GLU A 429 -5.50 12.20 9.77
C GLU A 429 -4.03 12.48 9.43
N CYS A 430 -3.34 11.49 8.84
CA CYS A 430 -1.98 11.71 8.35
C CYS A 430 -1.98 12.34 6.96
N ILE A 431 -1.50 13.58 6.87
CA ILE A 431 -1.49 14.37 5.63
C ILE A 431 -0.57 13.71 4.60
N TYR A 432 0.63 13.29 5.02
CA TYR A 432 1.57 12.63 4.11
C TYR A 432 0.95 11.39 3.46
N ASN A 433 0.28 10.54 4.23
CA ASN A 433 -0.37 9.31 3.74
C ASN A 433 -1.46 9.59 2.70
N ILE A 434 -2.20 10.69 2.85
CA ILE A 434 -3.18 11.13 1.86
C ILE A 434 -2.45 11.57 0.58
N GLN A 435 -1.49 12.49 0.69
CA GLN A 435 -0.81 13.06 -0.49
C GLN A 435 -0.04 12.01 -1.30
N ILE A 436 0.64 11.06 -0.65
CA ILE A 436 1.38 9.98 -1.33
C ILE A 436 0.48 9.00 -2.09
N MET A 437 -0.76 8.83 -1.65
CA MET A 437 -1.74 7.99 -2.33
C MET A 437 -2.44 8.74 -3.46
N GLU A 438 -2.86 9.97 -3.21
CA GLU A 438 -3.65 10.74 -4.16
C GLU A 438 -2.79 11.38 -5.25
N GLU A 439 -1.49 11.56 -5.01
CA GLU A 439 -0.52 12.12 -5.96
C GLU A 439 -1.08 13.34 -6.71
N ARG A 440 -1.76 14.23 -5.99
CA ARG A 440 -2.25 15.54 -6.49
C ARG A 440 -1.38 16.70 -5.99
N GLN A 441 -0.22 16.38 -5.44
CA GLN A 441 0.80 17.29 -4.95
C GLN A 441 2.17 16.65 -5.22
N SER A 442 3.20 17.47 -5.43
CA SER A 442 4.57 16.98 -5.52
C SER A 442 5.06 16.45 -4.17
N ILE A 443 5.86 15.39 -4.23
CA ILE A 443 6.51 14.76 -3.09
C ILE A 443 7.99 14.74 -3.35
N VAL A 444 8.75 15.52 -2.59
CA VAL A 444 10.20 15.60 -2.71
C VAL A 444 10.82 14.65 -1.70
N ALA A 445 11.55 13.66 -2.21
CA ALA A 445 12.04 12.55 -1.41
C ALA A 445 13.56 12.54 -1.35
N PHE A 446 14.12 12.28 -0.17
CA PHE A 446 15.54 12.32 0.15
C PHE A 446 16.07 10.96 0.62
N GLY A 447 17.33 10.68 0.31
CA GLY A 447 18.02 9.45 0.70
C GLY A 447 18.02 8.35 -0.35
N ALA A 448 18.86 7.33 -0.15
CA ALA A 448 18.94 6.16 -1.03
C ALA A 448 17.59 5.46 -1.23
N ASP A 449 17.31 5.03 -2.47
CA ASP A 449 16.04 4.41 -2.93
C ASP A 449 14.79 5.30 -2.81
N ALA A 450 14.94 6.56 -2.37
CA ALA A 450 13.84 7.51 -2.31
C ALA A 450 13.39 7.92 -3.73
N VAL A 451 12.10 8.23 -3.87
CA VAL A 451 11.51 8.58 -5.17
C VAL A 451 10.79 9.92 -5.06
N THR A 452 11.38 10.94 -5.69
CA THR A 452 10.73 12.23 -5.86
C THR A 452 9.64 12.08 -6.92
N LYS A 453 8.44 12.56 -6.62
CA LYS A 453 7.30 12.61 -7.55
C LYS A 453 6.92 14.07 -7.79
N VAL A 454 7.03 14.53 -9.02
CA VAL A 454 6.67 15.90 -9.39
C VAL A 454 5.32 15.87 -10.09
N TYR A 455 4.37 16.65 -9.58
CA TYR A 455 3.01 16.74 -10.11
C TYR A 455 2.82 18.00 -10.95
N PHE A 456 2.54 17.79 -12.23
CA PHE A 456 2.22 18.85 -13.20
C PHE A 456 0.69 19.02 -13.23
N ALA A 457 0.19 19.97 -12.43
CA ALA A 457 -1.24 20.12 -12.18
C ALA A 457 -2.07 20.36 -13.45
N GLU A 458 -1.60 21.23 -14.33
CA GLU A 458 -2.29 21.60 -15.59
C GLU A 458 -2.42 20.41 -16.56
N GLU A 459 -1.50 19.45 -16.50
CA GLU A 459 -1.46 18.29 -17.38
C GLU A 459 -2.01 17.02 -16.71
N ASN A 460 -2.32 17.09 -15.41
CA ASN A 460 -2.63 15.93 -14.57
C ASN A 460 -1.58 14.80 -14.77
N ARG A 461 -0.31 15.20 -14.82
CA ARG A 461 0.83 14.32 -15.11
C ARG A 461 1.75 14.21 -13.90
N LEU A 462 2.32 13.02 -13.71
CA LEU A 462 3.31 12.75 -12.66
C LEU A 462 4.60 12.25 -13.28
N GLU A 463 5.70 12.88 -12.90
CA GLU A 463 7.03 12.38 -13.20
C GLU A 463 7.77 11.95 -11.94
N ARG A 464 8.74 11.05 -12.13
CA ARG A 464 9.46 10.43 -11.03
C ARG A 464 10.96 10.52 -11.26
N GLN A 465 11.67 10.97 -10.23
CA GLN A 465 13.12 10.84 -10.15
C GLN A 465 13.46 9.87 -9.01
N HIS A 466 14.22 8.83 -9.36
CA HIS A 466 14.65 7.80 -8.42
C HIS A 466 16.07 8.09 -7.95
N ASN A 467 16.27 8.11 -6.63
CA ASN A 467 17.59 8.09 -6.05
C ASN A 467 18.22 6.71 -6.21
N ILE A 468 19.55 6.68 -6.28
CA ILE A 468 20.32 5.42 -6.28
C ILE A 468 19.98 4.61 -5.03
N LYS A 469 19.73 3.30 -5.23
CA LYS A 469 19.37 2.37 -4.16
C LYS A 469 20.56 1.89 -3.32
N ASP A 470 21.70 1.66 -3.95
CA ASP A 470 22.91 1.20 -3.26
C ASP A 470 23.51 2.34 -2.44
N LEU A 471 23.86 2.05 -1.17
CA LEU A 471 24.34 3.08 -0.24
C LEU A 471 25.65 3.72 -0.68
N LYS A 472 26.61 2.91 -1.17
CA LYS A 472 27.94 3.41 -1.54
C LYS A 472 27.84 4.26 -2.79
N LEU A 473 27.12 3.78 -3.80
CA LEU A 473 26.91 4.53 -5.03
C LEU A 473 26.09 5.82 -4.78
N TYR A 474 25.12 5.80 -3.87
CA TYR A 474 24.40 7.01 -3.46
C TYR A 474 25.34 8.05 -2.83
N ILE A 475 26.22 7.62 -1.92
CA ILE A 475 27.21 8.50 -1.27
C ILE A 475 28.20 9.07 -2.30
N GLU A 476 28.76 8.21 -3.16
CA GLU A 476 29.77 8.57 -4.15
C GLU A 476 29.23 9.50 -5.25
N ASN A 477 27.93 9.41 -5.56
CA ASN A 477 27.29 10.14 -6.66
C ASN A 477 26.28 11.19 -6.19
N ILE A 478 26.42 11.67 -4.94
CA ILE A 478 25.42 12.53 -4.31
C ILE A 478 25.15 13.82 -5.09
N ASP A 479 26.19 14.49 -5.61
CA ASP A 479 26.04 15.72 -6.40
C ASP A 479 25.22 15.47 -7.67
N ALA A 480 25.50 14.37 -8.37
CA ALA A 480 24.75 13.99 -9.56
C ALA A 480 23.29 13.62 -9.25
N GLN A 481 22.97 13.12 -8.04
CA GLN A 481 21.59 12.90 -7.62
C GLN A 481 20.86 14.23 -7.37
N ILE A 482 21.53 15.18 -6.71
CA ILE A 482 21.02 16.53 -6.44
C ILE A 482 20.69 17.23 -7.76
N ASP A 483 21.63 17.25 -8.72
CA ASP A 483 21.45 17.91 -10.02
C ASP A 483 20.27 17.33 -10.80
N LYS A 484 20.14 16.00 -10.85
CA LYS A 484 19.02 15.33 -11.53
C LYS A 484 17.68 15.71 -10.91
N LYS A 485 17.63 15.82 -9.58
CA LYS A 485 16.41 16.16 -8.86
C LYS A 485 16.03 17.62 -9.06
N ILE A 486 16.98 18.54 -8.91
CA ILE A 486 16.75 19.98 -9.16
C ILE A 486 16.32 20.20 -10.61
N LYS A 487 16.93 19.51 -11.58
CA LYS A 487 16.52 19.58 -12.98
C LYS A 487 15.04 19.25 -13.15
N LEU A 488 14.57 18.10 -12.62
CA LEU A 488 13.16 17.74 -12.71
C LEU A 488 12.25 18.75 -11.99
N LEU A 489 12.65 19.22 -10.81
CA LEU A 489 11.87 20.20 -10.05
C LEU A 489 11.76 21.55 -10.79
N SER A 490 12.79 21.93 -11.56
CA SER A 490 12.81 23.16 -12.36
C SER A 490 11.88 23.18 -13.56
N GLU A 491 11.33 22.02 -13.93
CA GLU A 491 10.27 21.94 -14.94
C GLU A 491 8.91 22.38 -14.38
N VAL A 492 8.78 22.51 -13.05
CA VAL A 492 7.54 22.94 -12.36
C VAL A 492 7.71 24.23 -11.57
N TYR A 493 8.87 24.45 -10.93
CA TYR A 493 9.08 25.52 -9.93
C TYR A 493 10.08 26.62 -10.34
#